data_AF-A0A1Q5MIN7-F1
#
_entry.id   AF-A0A1Q5MIN7-F1
#
_cell.length_a   1.000
_cell.length_b   1.000
_cell.length_c   1.000
_cell.angle_alpha   90.00
_cell.angle_beta   90.00
_cell.angle_gamma   90.00
#
_symmetry.space_group_name_H-M   'P 1'
#
loop_
_entity.id
_entity.type
_entity.pdbx_description
1 polymer ?
#
loop_
_entity_poly.entity_id
_entity_poly.type
_entity_poly.pdbx_seq_one_letter_code
_entity_poly.pdbx_strand_id
1 'polypeptide(L)'
;MASVHPRVPESGIMSRPRPRHLAPVALLIVSALTLVGCGSDDESSEPPVASATEAEQETPGPDDEPTEPEDDTSLADFLRSAKVDDALVNRLGEVGDANGYGLGEGVETSLEERQQLATVQVGTCRDVAVGHRTWEGIQASDVSSGGTEEQAAAMADFLREEFCPHVAPYKEAPLPKQSLGGPEEDAKGGRGLASPVSWWDTRYRRVSWSEECAAQTGQPIGDPVAYRLSDDAVVCATVPPAEQLKKHLISVDVVFAEPVGEERAQDAALSLLPIDAVAEDETEGTNPDWSYLEGGCLNLNIQSQDLEDVVAGLKENAEPWAHAVHYSDGATADGAVGPYTGEVKQVSLSTGRNEPTDSGDLTC
;
A
#
# COMPACT_ATOMS: atom_id res chain seq x y z
N MET A 1 51.64 -2.37 53.58
CA MET A 1 52.77 -2.57 52.65
C MET A 1 52.20 -2.56 51.25
N ALA A 2 52.72 -1.65 50.44
CA ALA A 2 52.24 -1.31 49.11
C ALA A 2 52.65 -2.34 48.07
N SER A 3 51.85 -2.48 47.00
CA SER A 3 52.40 -2.41 45.66
C SER A 3 51.33 -1.93 44.69
N VAL A 4 51.54 -0.71 44.20
CA VAL A 4 50.78 -0.02 43.16
C VAL A 4 51.60 -0.19 41.89
N HIS A 5 51.02 -0.74 40.82
CA HIS A 5 51.59 -0.66 39.47
C HIS A 5 50.81 0.34 38.61
N PRO A 6 51.50 1.25 37.89
CA PRO A 6 50.86 2.27 37.07
C PRO A 6 50.81 1.93 35.56
N ARG A 7 49.76 2.48 34.91
CA ARG A 7 49.60 3.05 33.55
C ARG A 7 49.98 2.24 32.30
N VAL A 8 49.03 2.22 31.35
CA VAL A 8 49.21 2.75 29.97
C VAL A 8 47.88 3.41 29.51
N PRO A 9 47.88 4.64 28.94
CA PRO A 9 46.73 5.20 28.25
C PRO A 9 46.76 4.81 26.76
N GLU A 10 45.67 4.26 26.24
CA GLU A 10 45.53 4.06 24.79
C GLU A 10 45.11 5.36 24.11
N SER A 11 45.89 5.68 23.09
CA SER A 11 45.83 6.87 22.26
C SER A 11 44.60 6.87 21.36
N GLY A 12 43.96 8.04 21.28
CA GLY A 12 42.86 8.29 20.36
C GLY A 12 43.26 8.14 18.89
N ILE A 13 42.36 7.50 18.12
CA ILE A 13 42.35 7.55 16.66
C ILE A 13 41.19 8.45 16.26
N MET A 14 41.51 9.68 15.87
CA MET A 14 40.60 10.57 15.16
C MET A 14 40.45 10.06 13.72
N SER A 15 39.34 9.40 13.42
CA SER A 15 38.93 9.12 12.04
C SER A 15 38.35 10.38 11.41
N ARG A 16 38.98 10.86 10.34
CA ARG A 16 38.54 12.02 9.55
C ARG A 16 37.27 11.68 8.75
N PRO A 17 36.30 12.59 8.62
CA PRO A 17 35.17 12.40 7.71
C PRO A 17 35.64 12.46 6.25
N ARG A 18 35.24 11.47 5.45
CA ARG A 18 35.41 11.48 3.99
C ARG A 18 34.27 12.28 3.34
N PRO A 19 34.53 13.03 2.26
CA PRO A 19 33.50 13.76 1.54
C PRO A 19 32.57 12.78 0.80
N ARG A 20 31.26 12.93 0.99
CA ARG A 20 30.21 12.23 0.24
C ARG A 20 30.14 12.83 -1.17
N HIS A 21 30.36 12.00 -2.19
CA HIS A 21 30.07 12.35 -3.58
C HIS A 21 28.58 12.14 -3.84
N LEU A 22 27.84 13.23 -4.03
CA LEU A 22 26.48 13.20 -4.54
C LEU A 22 26.54 12.90 -6.05
N ALA A 23 26.00 11.75 -6.47
CA ALA A 23 25.70 11.47 -7.86
C ALA A 23 24.25 11.90 -8.13
N PRO A 24 23.97 12.67 -9.20
CA PRO A 24 22.61 13.04 -9.56
C PRO A 24 21.92 11.86 -10.26
N VAL A 25 20.81 11.39 -9.69
CA VAL A 25 19.88 10.49 -10.38
C VAL A 25 18.94 11.36 -11.21
N ALA A 26 19.03 11.21 -12.53
CA ALA A 26 18.14 11.85 -13.49
C ALA A 26 16.80 11.12 -13.54
N LEU A 27 15.71 11.79 -13.18
CA LEU A 27 14.35 11.28 -13.32
C LEU A 27 13.86 11.60 -14.75
N LEU A 28 13.66 10.56 -15.55
CA LEU A 28 13.08 10.63 -16.89
C LEU A 28 11.55 10.53 -16.78
N ILE A 29 10.87 11.67 -16.86
CA ILE A 29 9.42 11.74 -17.08
C ILE A 29 9.20 11.63 -18.60
N VAL A 30 8.61 10.53 -19.07
CA VAL A 30 8.07 10.44 -20.43
C VAL A 30 6.55 10.58 -20.35
N SER A 31 6.09 11.81 -20.52
CA SER A 31 4.71 12.11 -20.86
C SER A 31 4.50 11.87 -22.35
N ALA A 32 3.52 11.05 -22.73
CA ALA A 32 3.00 11.04 -24.10
C ALA A 32 1.50 10.74 -24.10
N LEU A 33 0.72 11.76 -23.77
CA LEU A 33 -0.64 11.95 -24.29
C LEU A 33 -0.50 12.55 -25.70
N THR A 34 -0.94 11.83 -26.72
CA THR A 34 -1.38 12.46 -27.98
C THR A 34 -2.69 11.88 -28.44
N LEU A 35 -3.61 12.82 -28.63
CA LEU A 35 -4.98 12.71 -29.11
C LEU A 35 -5.12 12.09 -30.50
N VAL A 36 -6.30 11.50 -30.70
CA VAL A 36 -6.94 11.18 -31.97
C VAL A 36 -7.19 12.46 -32.80
N GLY A 37 -6.95 12.41 -34.11
CA GLY A 37 -7.30 13.49 -35.05
C GLY A 37 -7.11 13.15 -36.52
N CYS A 38 -8.21 12.69 -37.14
CA CYS A 38 -8.65 12.59 -38.55
C CYS A 38 -7.72 12.99 -39.73
N GLY A 39 -7.73 12.15 -40.78
CA GLY A 39 -7.42 12.53 -42.17
C GLY A 39 -7.53 11.36 -43.15
N SER A 40 -8.61 11.35 -43.93
CA SER A 40 -9.00 10.36 -44.95
C SER A 40 -8.06 10.25 -46.15
N ASP A 41 -8.00 9.08 -46.80
CA ASP A 41 -8.18 8.98 -48.26
C ASP A 41 -8.49 7.54 -48.72
N ASP A 42 -9.48 7.50 -49.62
CA ASP A 42 -10.02 6.48 -50.52
C ASP A 42 -9.14 5.27 -50.94
N GLU A 43 -9.74 4.08 -51.12
CA GLU A 43 -10.26 3.68 -52.44
C GLU A 43 -10.93 2.28 -52.44
N SER A 44 -12.06 2.18 -53.17
CA SER A 44 -12.52 1.04 -53.97
C SER A 44 -13.10 -0.22 -53.30
N SER A 45 -14.44 -0.32 -53.25
CA SER A 45 -15.27 -0.99 -54.29
C SER A 45 -16.67 -1.37 -53.76
N GLU A 46 -17.72 -0.80 -54.36
CA GLU A 46 -19.14 -1.17 -54.19
C GLU A 46 -19.54 -2.47 -54.98
N PRO A 47 -20.84 -2.83 -55.16
CA PRO A 47 -21.78 -3.52 -54.25
C PRO A 47 -22.47 -4.69 -55.02
N PRO A 48 -23.80 -4.99 -54.98
CA PRO A 48 -24.85 -4.97 -53.94
C PRO A 48 -25.63 -6.32 -53.84
N VAL A 49 -26.38 -6.56 -52.76
CA VAL A 49 -27.66 -7.31 -52.86
C VAL A 49 -28.69 -6.73 -51.90
N ALA A 50 -29.91 -6.65 -52.40
CA ALA A 50 -31.02 -5.81 -51.97
C ALA A 50 -31.78 -6.28 -50.72
N SER A 51 -32.32 -5.28 -50.01
CA SER A 51 -33.67 -5.14 -49.44
C SER A 51 -34.42 -6.38 -48.94
N ALA A 52 -34.77 -6.35 -47.66
CA ALA A 52 -36.17 -6.52 -47.23
C ALA A 52 -36.39 -5.87 -45.86
N THR A 53 -37.28 -4.91 -45.85
CA THR A 53 -37.92 -4.31 -44.68
C THR A 53 -38.92 -5.30 -44.09
N GLU A 54 -38.89 -5.55 -42.79
CA GLU A 54 -40.07 -6.03 -42.08
C GLU A 54 -40.10 -5.45 -40.67
N ALA A 55 -41.20 -4.76 -40.39
CA ALA A 55 -41.56 -4.21 -39.10
C ALA A 55 -42.71 -5.05 -38.56
N GLU A 56 -42.51 -5.70 -37.42
CA GLU A 56 -43.56 -6.23 -36.54
C GLU A 56 -42.95 -6.25 -35.12
N GLN A 57 -43.37 -5.36 -34.22
CA GLN A 57 -44.56 -5.42 -33.35
C GLN A 57 -44.20 -5.94 -31.95
N GLU A 58 -44.67 -5.19 -30.96
CA GLU A 58 -44.44 -5.32 -29.53
C GLU A 58 -44.75 -6.71 -28.96
N THR A 59 -43.94 -7.13 -27.99
CA THR A 59 -44.45 -7.86 -26.82
C THR A 59 -43.65 -7.42 -25.59
N PRO A 60 -44.26 -6.83 -24.55
CA PRO A 60 -43.59 -6.55 -23.29
C PRO A 60 -43.54 -7.86 -22.49
N GLY A 61 -42.34 -8.44 -22.35
CA GLY A 61 -42.10 -9.55 -21.44
C GLY A 61 -41.95 -9.03 -20.00
N PRO A 62 -42.65 -9.62 -19.01
CA PRO A 62 -42.48 -9.27 -17.61
C PRO A 62 -41.34 -10.10 -17.04
N ASP A 63 -40.11 -9.66 -17.25
CA ASP A 63 -38.96 -10.10 -16.48
C ASP A 63 -38.28 -8.82 -15.95
N ASP A 64 -38.89 -8.25 -14.91
CA ASP A 64 -38.15 -7.48 -13.90
C ASP A 64 -37.14 -8.45 -13.27
N GLU A 65 -36.03 -8.71 -13.96
CA GLU A 65 -34.82 -9.09 -13.26
C GLU A 65 -34.52 -7.95 -12.29
N PRO A 66 -34.33 -8.22 -10.99
CA PRO A 66 -33.84 -7.20 -10.10
C PRO A 66 -32.47 -6.83 -10.61
N THR A 67 -32.36 -5.67 -11.24
CA THR A 67 -31.10 -4.96 -11.44
C THR A 67 -30.45 -4.95 -10.06
N GLU A 68 -29.39 -5.74 -9.90
CA GLU A 68 -28.54 -5.62 -8.73
C GLU A 68 -28.16 -4.14 -8.63
N PRO A 69 -28.22 -3.52 -7.43
CA PRO A 69 -27.84 -2.13 -7.31
C PRO A 69 -26.41 -2.02 -7.82
N GLU A 70 -26.24 -1.35 -8.97
CA GLU A 70 -24.94 -0.85 -9.38
C GLU A 70 -24.46 -0.02 -8.20
N ASP A 71 -23.37 -0.45 -7.58
CA ASP A 71 -22.73 0.24 -6.46
C ASP A 71 -22.02 1.47 -7.06
N ASP A 72 -22.82 2.39 -7.59
CA ASP A 72 -22.38 3.66 -8.16
C ASP A 72 -22.06 4.59 -6.98
N THR A 73 -20.96 4.26 -6.30
CA THR A 73 -20.39 5.01 -5.19
C THR A 73 -19.76 6.28 -5.75
N SER A 74 -20.61 7.24 -6.12
CA SER A 74 -20.17 8.54 -6.63
C SER A 74 -19.17 9.18 -5.66
N LEU A 75 -18.17 9.91 -6.16
CA LEU A 75 -17.19 10.64 -5.31
C LEU A 75 -17.89 11.52 -4.27
N ALA A 76 -19.06 12.07 -4.62
CA ALA A 76 -19.89 12.85 -3.73
C ALA A 76 -20.44 12.04 -2.54
N ASP A 77 -20.78 10.77 -2.73
CA ASP A 77 -21.23 9.88 -1.65
C ASP A 77 -20.08 9.49 -0.73
N PHE A 78 -18.90 9.21 -1.29
CA PHE A 78 -17.67 8.98 -0.50
C PHE A 78 -17.35 10.17 0.39
N LEU A 79 -17.28 11.39 -0.17
CA LEU A 79 -16.96 12.61 0.57
C LEU A 79 -18.01 12.91 1.64
N ARG A 80 -19.29 12.73 1.32
CA ARG A 80 -20.39 12.91 2.29
C ARG A 80 -20.30 11.90 3.44
N SER A 81 -19.90 10.65 3.17
CA SER A 81 -19.66 9.64 4.21
C SER A 81 -18.50 10.02 5.11
N ALA A 82 -17.47 10.65 4.55
CA ALA A 82 -16.30 11.21 5.25
C ALA A 82 -16.59 12.54 5.95
N LYS A 83 -17.84 13.04 5.94
CA LYS A 83 -18.25 14.35 6.51
C LYS A 83 -17.61 15.57 5.82
N VAL A 84 -17.14 15.40 4.59
CA VAL A 84 -16.68 16.48 3.73
C VAL A 84 -17.84 16.95 2.86
N ASP A 85 -18.26 18.21 3.04
CA ASP A 85 -19.31 18.84 2.23
C ASP A 85 -18.73 19.66 1.07
N ASP A 86 -19.59 20.02 0.10
CA ASP A 86 -19.17 20.78 -1.09
C ASP A 86 -18.54 22.14 -0.74
N ALA A 87 -18.88 22.74 0.41
CA ALA A 87 -18.28 23.99 0.83
C ALA A 87 -16.82 23.78 1.25
N LEU A 88 -16.54 22.71 2.00
CA LEU A 88 -15.19 22.33 2.37
C LEU A 88 -14.37 21.87 1.15
N VAL A 89 -14.98 21.13 0.21
CA VAL A 89 -14.36 20.78 -1.09
C VAL A 89 -13.97 22.04 -1.86
N ASN A 90 -14.84 23.04 -1.93
CA ASN A 90 -14.53 24.28 -2.64
C ASN A 90 -13.39 25.06 -1.99
N ARG A 91 -13.36 25.16 -0.65
CA ARG A 91 -12.24 25.82 0.04
C ARG A 91 -10.91 25.08 -0.16
N LEU A 92 -10.93 23.74 -0.13
CA LEU A 92 -9.75 22.95 -0.47
C LEU A 92 -9.30 23.23 -1.91
N GLY A 93 -10.25 23.29 -2.84
CA GLY A 93 -10.01 23.64 -4.23
C GLY A 93 -9.39 25.03 -4.39
N GLU A 94 -9.90 26.05 -3.71
CA GLU A 94 -9.34 27.42 -3.74
C GLU A 94 -7.89 27.46 -3.23
N VAL A 95 -7.58 26.73 -2.15
CA VAL A 95 -6.19 26.60 -1.65
C VAL A 95 -5.34 25.83 -2.64
N GLY A 96 -5.86 24.75 -3.23
CA GLY A 96 -5.16 23.96 -4.24
C GLY A 96 -4.84 24.78 -5.49
N ASP A 97 -5.81 25.51 -6.02
CA ASP A 97 -5.68 26.40 -7.17
C ASP A 97 -4.62 27.48 -6.87
N ALA A 98 -4.67 28.11 -5.69
CA ALA A 98 -3.71 29.14 -5.29
C ALA A 98 -2.27 28.63 -5.11
N ASN A 99 -2.08 27.34 -4.82
CA ASN A 99 -0.76 26.75 -4.54
C ASN A 99 -0.29 25.77 -5.62
N GLY A 100 -0.98 25.70 -6.76
CA GLY A 100 -0.55 24.89 -7.91
C GLY A 100 -0.88 23.40 -7.83
N TYR A 101 -1.79 22.98 -6.94
CA TYR A 101 -2.27 21.60 -6.81
C TYR A 101 -3.45 21.27 -7.76
N GLY A 102 -3.93 22.26 -8.53
CA GLY A 102 -4.94 22.09 -9.59
C GLY A 102 -4.31 21.99 -10.98
N LEU A 103 -4.82 22.78 -11.93
CA LEU A 103 -4.29 22.85 -13.31
C LEU A 103 -3.07 23.79 -13.46
N GLY A 104 -2.45 24.17 -12.34
CA GLY A 104 -1.42 25.20 -12.24
C GLY A 104 -1.83 26.33 -11.30
N GLU A 105 -0.85 27.14 -10.90
CA GLU A 105 -1.05 28.23 -9.93
C GLU A 105 -2.06 29.28 -10.45
N GLY A 106 -3.11 29.53 -9.67
CA GLY A 106 -4.15 30.51 -9.93
C GLY A 106 -5.17 30.08 -11.00
N VAL A 107 -5.13 28.84 -11.48
CA VAL A 107 -6.12 28.31 -12.43
C VAL A 107 -7.26 27.64 -11.66
N GLU A 108 -8.47 28.17 -11.83
CA GLU A 108 -9.65 27.65 -11.13
C GLU A 108 -10.03 26.25 -11.64
N THR A 109 -10.11 25.30 -10.71
CA THR A 109 -10.58 23.93 -10.98
C THR A 109 -12.09 23.81 -10.89
N SER A 110 -12.65 22.88 -11.66
CA SER A 110 -14.07 22.51 -11.59
C SER A 110 -14.41 21.79 -10.28
N LEU A 111 -15.69 21.75 -9.91
CA LEU A 111 -16.13 21.04 -8.70
C LEU A 111 -15.73 19.56 -8.71
N GLU A 112 -15.78 18.90 -9.88
CA GLU A 112 -15.39 17.49 -10.02
C GLU A 112 -13.90 17.28 -9.73
N GLU A 113 -13.03 18.13 -10.28
CA GLU A 113 -11.58 18.10 -9.99
C GLU A 113 -11.30 18.36 -8.51
N ARG A 114 -12.03 19.30 -7.90
CA ARG A 114 -11.92 19.57 -6.46
C ARG A 114 -12.38 18.39 -5.60
N GLN A 115 -13.42 17.66 -6.03
CA GLN A 115 -13.87 16.44 -5.35
C GLN A 115 -12.82 15.32 -5.44
N GLN A 116 -12.11 15.20 -6.57
CA GLN A 116 -10.99 14.27 -6.70
C GLN A 116 -9.84 14.64 -5.74
N LEU A 117 -9.45 15.92 -5.69
CA LEU A 117 -8.46 16.40 -4.72
C LEU A 117 -8.91 16.13 -3.28
N ALA A 118 -10.16 16.44 -2.94
CA ALA A 118 -10.73 16.19 -1.63
C ALA A 118 -10.70 14.71 -1.24
N THR A 119 -10.90 13.81 -2.19
CA THR A 119 -10.83 12.36 -1.95
C THR A 119 -9.44 11.93 -1.54
N VAL A 120 -8.41 12.43 -2.23
CA VAL A 120 -7.00 12.20 -1.86
C VAL A 120 -6.72 12.75 -0.46
N GLN A 121 -7.17 13.97 -0.18
CA GLN A 121 -6.88 14.61 1.10
C GLN A 121 -7.64 14.02 2.28
N VAL A 122 -8.82 13.43 2.07
CA VAL A 122 -9.47 12.58 3.08
C VAL A 122 -8.55 11.42 3.48
N GLY A 123 -7.85 10.81 2.53
CA GLY A 123 -6.82 9.80 2.78
C GLY A 123 -5.68 10.35 3.64
N THR A 124 -5.05 11.46 3.21
CA THR A 124 -4.00 12.14 3.97
C THR A 124 -4.41 12.43 5.41
N CYS A 125 -5.62 12.94 5.63
CA CYS A 125 -6.12 13.26 6.96
C CYS A 125 -6.24 12.04 7.86
N ARG A 126 -6.69 10.92 7.30
CA ARG A 126 -6.84 9.67 8.05
C ARG A 126 -5.47 9.07 8.36
N ASP A 127 -4.55 9.08 7.41
CA ASP A 127 -3.16 8.64 7.60
C ASP A 127 -2.46 9.43 8.72
N VAL A 128 -2.63 10.76 8.74
CA VAL A 128 -2.11 11.59 9.83
C VAL A 128 -2.79 11.28 11.16
N ALA A 129 -4.11 11.11 11.17
CA ALA A 129 -4.86 10.87 12.39
C ALA A 129 -4.47 9.56 13.09
N VAL A 130 -4.03 8.55 12.32
CA VAL A 130 -3.54 7.26 12.84
C VAL A 130 -2.00 7.21 12.95
N GLY A 131 -1.31 8.31 12.67
CA GLY A 131 0.14 8.43 12.83
C GLY A 131 0.98 7.94 11.64
N HIS A 132 0.39 7.34 10.60
CA HIS A 132 1.13 6.82 9.44
C HIS A 132 1.89 7.90 8.66
N ARG A 133 1.42 9.15 8.68
CA ARG A 133 2.13 10.28 8.10
C ARG A 133 2.27 11.40 9.11
N THR A 134 3.42 12.07 9.10
CA THR A 134 3.60 13.34 9.81
C THR A 134 3.34 14.51 8.88
N TRP A 135 3.00 15.67 9.44
CA TRP A 135 2.83 16.89 8.65
C TRP A 135 4.13 17.29 7.94
N GLU A 136 5.26 17.10 8.62
CA GLU A 136 6.59 17.30 8.07
C GLU A 136 6.86 16.35 6.89
N GLY A 137 6.48 15.07 7.01
CA GLY A 137 6.60 14.08 5.94
C GLY A 137 5.72 14.41 4.73
N ILE A 138 4.51 14.93 4.95
CA ILE A 138 3.63 15.40 3.88
C ILE A 138 4.28 16.58 3.13
N GLN A 139 4.77 17.60 3.86
CA GLN A 139 5.42 18.75 3.25
C GLN A 139 6.67 18.34 2.45
N ALA A 140 7.51 17.47 3.01
CA ALA A 140 8.71 16.97 2.33
C ALA A 140 8.37 16.21 1.05
N SER A 141 7.33 15.37 1.09
CA SER A 141 6.82 14.63 -0.08
C SER A 141 6.35 15.59 -1.18
N ASP A 142 5.62 16.64 -0.82
CA ASP A 142 5.10 17.62 -1.78
C ASP A 142 6.23 18.43 -2.44
N VAL A 143 7.22 18.86 -1.67
CA VAL A 143 8.41 19.54 -2.21
C VAL A 143 9.18 18.61 -3.16
N SER A 144 9.37 17.35 -2.78
CA SER A 144 10.06 16.36 -3.62
C SER A 144 9.33 16.09 -4.94
N SER A 145 8.00 16.27 -4.95
CA SER A 145 7.13 16.08 -6.11
C SER A 145 7.06 17.31 -7.02
N GLY A 146 7.78 18.39 -6.69
CA GLY A 146 7.91 19.59 -7.51
C GLY A 146 7.19 20.83 -6.97
N GLY A 147 6.53 20.75 -5.81
CA GLY A 147 6.02 21.93 -5.11
C GLY A 147 7.15 22.78 -4.51
N THR A 148 6.89 24.06 -4.29
CA THR A 148 7.79 24.89 -3.47
C THR A 148 7.56 24.61 -1.98
N GLU A 149 8.54 24.93 -1.12
CA GLU A 149 8.36 24.83 0.33
C GLU A 149 7.16 25.66 0.83
N GLU A 150 6.93 26.83 0.24
CA GLU A 150 5.80 27.70 0.57
C GLU A 150 4.45 27.07 0.18
N GLN A 151 4.37 26.46 -1.00
CA GLN A 151 3.15 25.78 -1.48
C GLN A 151 2.83 24.56 -0.61
N ALA A 152 3.85 23.74 -0.32
CA ALA A 152 3.71 22.55 0.52
C ALA A 152 3.28 22.91 1.94
N ALA A 153 3.90 23.94 2.54
CA ALA A 153 3.52 24.43 3.86
C ALA A 153 2.08 24.96 3.87
N ALA A 154 1.68 25.77 2.88
CA ALA A 154 0.33 26.33 2.81
C ALA A 154 -0.76 25.24 2.70
N MET A 155 -0.53 24.22 1.87
CA MET A 155 -1.45 23.08 1.75
C MET A 155 -1.50 22.28 3.06
N ALA A 156 -0.35 21.93 3.63
CA ALA A 156 -0.29 21.17 4.88
C ALA A 156 -0.95 21.93 6.04
N ASP A 157 -0.76 23.25 6.13
CA ASP A 157 -1.41 24.09 7.15
C ASP A 157 -2.92 24.09 6.98
N PHE A 158 -3.44 24.28 5.77
CA PHE A 158 -4.89 24.22 5.53
C PHE A 158 -5.46 22.84 5.85
N LEU A 159 -4.79 21.76 5.44
CA LEU A 159 -5.21 20.41 5.76
C LEU A 159 -5.28 20.20 7.27
N ARG A 160 -4.23 20.61 7.99
CA ARG A 160 -4.12 20.46 9.44
C ARG A 160 -5.16 21.26 10.21
N GLU A 161 -5.38 22.51 9.82
CA GLU A 161 -6.16 23.47 10.62
C GLU A 161 -7.64 23.49 10.24
N GLU A 162 -7.97 23.24 8.96
CA GLU A 162 -9.31 23.49 8.42
C GLU A 162 -9.95 22.27 7.78
N PHE A 163 -9.21 21.41 7.08
CA PHE A 163 -9.82 20.27 6.36
C PHE A 163 -9.94 19.01 7.23
N CYS A 164 -8.83 18.49 7.75
CA CYS A 164 -8.80 17.24 8.50
C CYS A 164 -9.65 17.21 9.77
N PRO A 165 -9.84 18.31 10.53
CA PRO A 165 -10.75 18.31 11.68
C PRO A 165 -12.21 17.97 11.34
N HIS A 166 -12.60 18.08 10.07
CA HIS A 166 -13.94 17.74 9.58
C HIS A 166 -14.04 16.31 9.03
N VAL A 167 -12.91 15.68 8.72
CA VAL A 167 -12.88 14.33 8.15
C VAL A 167 -13.26 13.33 9.23
N ALA A 168 -14.32 12.56 8.98
CA ALA A 168 -14.69 11.49 9.88
C ALA A 168 -13.55 10.43 9.94
N PRO A 169 -13.19 9.97 11.14
CA PRO A 169 -12.29 8.82 11.28
C PRO A 169 -12.93 7.63 10.58
N TYR A 170 -12.11 6.63 10.22
CA TYR A 170 -12.64 5.37 9.71
C TYR A 170 -13.70 4.85 10.68
N LYS A 171 -14.94 4.75 10.21
CA LYS A 171 -15.97 4.01 10.94
C LYS A 171 -15.71 2.55 10.64
N GLU A 172 -15.07 1.87 11.58
CA GLU A 172 -15.02 0.42 11.60
C GLU A 172 -16.46 -0.08 11.73
N ALA A 173 -17.07 -0.46 10.60
CA ALA A 173 -18.26 -1.29 10.64
C ALA A 173 -17.85 -2.63 11.27
N PRO A 174 -18.68 -3.25 12.14
CA PRO A 174 -18.36 -4.55 12.69
C PRO A 174 -18.09 -5.52 11.54
N LEU A 175 -16.88 -6.09 11.55
CA LEU A 175 -16.37 -6.89 10.47
C LEU A 175 -17.24 -8.16 10.31
N PRO A 176 -17.68 -8.48 9.09
CA PRO A 176 -18.49 -9.68 8.88
C PRO A 176 -17.64 -10.92 9.22
N LYS A 177 -18.26 -11.89 9.90
CA LYS A 177 -17.59 -13.15 10.25
C LYS A 177 -16.96 -13.81 9.03
N GLN A 178 -15.73 -14.28 9.19
CA GLN A 178 -15.00 -15.00 8.18
C GLN A 178 -15.50 -16.45 8.07
N SER A 179 -15.65 -16.93 6.84
CA SER A 179 -15.76 -18.34 6.52
C SER A 179 -14.69 -18.71 5.51
N LEU A 180 -13.82 -19.65 5.85
CA LEU A 180 -12.80 -20.17 4.94
C LEU A 180 -13.46 -21.09 3.90
N GLY A 181 -13.12 -20.89 2.63
CA GLY A 181 -13.53 -21.74 1.51
C GLY A 181 -12.39 -22.62 1.00
N GLY A 182 -12.61 -23.29 -0.13
CA GLY A 182 -11.54 -23.91 -0.93
C GLY A 182 -10.68 -24.98 -0.23
N PRO A 183 -9.63 -25.48 -0.92
CA PRO A 183 -8.64 -26.35 -0.32
C PRO A 183 -7.72 -25.58 0.64
N GLU A 184 -7.19 -26.27 1.64
CA GLU A 184 -6.23 -25.68 2.58
C GLU A 184 -4.89 -25.40 1.90
N GLU A 185 -4.41 -26.29 1.01
CA GLU A 185 -3.17 -26.13 0.25
C GLU A 185 -3.46 -25.99 -1.25
N ASP A 186 -2.57 -25.34 -1.99
CA ASP A 186 -2.60 -25.33 -3.44
C ASP A 186 -2.02 -26.63 -4.05
N ALA A 187 -1.99 -26.72 -5.38
CA ALA A 187 -1.52 -27.92 -6.07
C ALA A 187 -0.03 -28.26 -5.84
N LYS A 188 0.75 -27.33 -5.28
CA LYS A 188 2.17 -27.49 -4.92
C LYS A 188 2.39 -27.60 -3.40
N GLY A 189 1.34 -27.66 -2.58
CA GLY A 189 1.48 -27.62 -1.13
C GLY A 189 1.65 -26.22 -0.54
N GLY A 190 1.50 -25.16 -1.34
CA GLY A 190 1.54 -23.78 -0.86
C GLY A 190 0.28 -23.43 -0.07
N ARG A 191 0.41 -22.53 0.91
CA ARG A 191 -0.69 -22.12 1.80
C ARG A 191 -0.82 -20.62 1.91
N GLY A 192 -0.76 -19.90 0.78
CA GLY A 192 -0.88 -18.45 0.76
C GLY A 192 0.26 -17.80 0.01
N LEU A 193 1.33 -17.45 0.72
CA LEU A 193 2.51 -16.85 0.09
C LEU A 193 3.01 -17.76 -1.03
N ALA A 194 3.30 -17.16 -2.18
CA ALA A 194 3.63 -17.79 -3.46
C ALA A 194 2.54 -18.68 -4.08
N SER A 195 1.40 -18.89 -3.43
CA SER A 195 0.24 -19.52 -4.05
C SER A 195 -0.39 -18.63 -5.13
N PRO A 196 -1.05 -19.21 -6.15
CA PRO A 196 -1.72 -18.44 -7.18
C PRO A 196 -2.87 -17.59 -6.62
N VAL A 197 -3.11 -16.41 -7.18
CA VAL A 197 -4.25 -15.53 -6.83
C VAL A 197 -5.59 -16.29 -6.90
N SER A 198 -5.75 -17.22 -7.85
CA SER A 198 -6.95 -18.05 -7.95
C SER A 198 -7.17 -18.98 -6.74
N TRP A 199 -6.10 -19.40 -6.06
CA TRP A 199 -6.23 -20.15 -4.80
C TRP A 199 -6.76 -19.22 -3.70
N TRP A 200 -6.21 -18.00 -3.60
CA TRP A 200 -6.67 -16.99 -2.65
C TRP A 200 -8.15 -16.65 -2.80
N ASP A 201 -8.60 -16.43 -4.04
CA ASP A 201 -10.01 -16.15 -4.38
C ASP A 201 -10.95 -17.31 -3.97
N THR A 202 -10.46 -18.55 -3.91
CA THR A 202 -11.26 -19.71 -3.44
C THR A 202 -11.22 -19.92 -1.94
N ARG A 203 -10.11 -19.55 -1.29
CA ARG A 203 -9.84 -19.82 0.13
C ARG A 203 -10.39 -18.71 1.02
N TYR A 204 -10.19 -17.46 0.63
CA TYR A 204 -10.50 -16.29 1.43
C TYR A 204 -11.51 -15.39 0.74
N ARG A 205 -12.32 -14.71 1.55
CA ARG A 205 -13.25 -13.69 1.05
C ARG A 205 -12.44 -12.47 0.60
N ARG A 206 -12.64 -12.04 -0.65
CA ARG A 206 -12.12 -10.78 -1.16
C ARG A 206 -12.82 -9.60 -0.49
N VAL A 207 -12.06 -8.57 -0.13
CA VAL A 207 -12.58 -7.33 0.50
C VAL A 207 -12.08 -6.09 -0.24
N SER A 208 -12.61 -4.92 0.12
CA SER A 208 -12.21 -3.65 -0.47
C SER A 208 -10.79 -3.29 -0.05
N TRP A 209 -9.90 -3.11 -1.02
CA TRP A 209 -8.53 -2.66 -0.74
C TRP A 209 -8.52 -1.27 -0.11
N SER A 210 -9.24 -0.32 -0.70
CA SER A 210 -9.21 1.08 -0.28
C SER A 210 -9.77 1.26 1.12
N GLU A 211 -10.82 0.51 1.47
CA GLU A 211 -11.50 0.65 2.76
C GLU A 211 -10.84 -0.13 3.88
N GLU A 212 -10.13 -1.22 3.59
CA GLU A 212 -9.62 -2.12 4.62
C GLU A 212 -8.09 -2.22 4.69
N CYS A 213 -7.42 -2.10 3.54
CA CYS A 213 -5.96 -2.16 3.45
C CYS A 213 -5.35 -0.78 3.39
N ALA A 214 -5.66 0.03 2.37
CA ALA A 214 -5.11 1.38 2.25
C ALA A 214 -5.48 2.26 3.45
N ALA A 215 -6.66 2.05 4.02
CA ALA A 215 -7.09 2.67 5.27
C ALA A 215 -6.15 2.42 6.46
N GLN A 216 -5.49 1.27 6.48
CA GLN A 216 -4.66 0.81 7.58
C GLN A 216 -3.16 0.77 7.25
N THR A 217 -2.76 0.92 5.99
CA THR A 217 -1.34 0.89 5.57
C THR A 217 -0.89 2.17 4.84
N GLY A 218 -1.81 3.05 4.43
CA GLY A 218 -1.49 4.29 3.71
C GLY A 218 -0.85 4.10 2.32
N GLN A 219 -0.87 2.87 1.76
CA GLN A 219 -0.18 2.51 0.50
C GLN A 219 -1.17 2.25 -0.65
N PRO A 220 -1.29 3.17 -1.64
CA PRO A 220 -2.26 3.03 -2.73
C PRO A 220 -1.68 2.50 -4.07
N ILE A 221 -0.49 1.91 -4.13
CA ILE A 221 0.21 1.71 -5.43
C ILE A 221 0.23 0.24 -5.89
N GLY A 222 -0.42 -0.04 -7.05
CA GLY A 222 -0.36 -1.30 -7.79
C GLY A 222 -1.72 -1.83 -8.25
N ASP A 223 -1.78 -3.08 -8.76
CA ASP A 223 -3.02 -3.87 -8.89
C ASP A 223 -3.28 -4.55 -7.53
N PRO A 224 -4.02 -3.92 -6.60
CA PRO A 224 -4.04 -4.34 -5.22
C PRO A 224 -5.11 -5.41 -5.00
N VAL A 225 -4.84 -6.39 -4.13
CA VAL A 225 -5.82 -7.42 -3.75
C VAL A 225 -5.87 -7.55 -2.23
N ALA A 226 -7.07 -7.50 -1.66
CA ALA A 226 -7.29 -7.66 -0.22
C ALA A 226 -8.15 -8.89 0.07
N TYR A 227 -7.76 -9.66 1.08
CA TYR A 227 -8.47 -10.86 1.53
C TYR A 227 -8.67 -10.85 3.04
N ARG A 228 -9.86 -11.26 3.50
CA ARG A 228 -10.13 -11.42 4.94
C ARG A 228 -9.44 -12.69 5.47
N LEU A 229 -8.43 -12.53 6.31
CA LEU A 229 -7.69 -13.63 6.94
C LEU A 229 -8.39 -14.19 8.19
N SER A 230 -9.03 -13.32 8.96
CA SER A 230 -9.80 -13.63 10.17
C SER A 230 -10.78 -12.49 10.45
N ASP A 231 -11.64 -12.63 11.45
CA ASP A 231 -12.60 -11.57 11.84
C ASP A 231 -11.93 -10.23 12.15
N ASP A 232 -10.64 -10.24 12.50
CA ASP A 232 -9.84 -9.10 12.94
C ASP A 232 -8.61 -8.81 12.06
N ALA A 233 -8.41 -9.54 10.96
CA ALA A 233 -7.21 -9.35 10.12
C ALA A 233 -7.49 -9.43 8.62
N VAL A 234 -6.77 -8.61 7.86
CA VAL A 234 -6.84 -8.53 6.40
C VAL A 234 -5.45 -8.75 5.82
N VAL A 235 -5.35 -9.60 4.79
CA VAL A 235 -4.16 -9.72 3.96
C VAL A 235 -4.26 -8.70 2.84
N CYS A 236 -3.22 -7.89 2.72
CA CYS A 236 -3.06 -6.84 1.76
C CYS A 236 -1.87 -7.18 0.87
N ALA A 237 -2.05 -7.42 -0.43
CA ALA A 237 -0.95 -7.65 -1.36
C ALA A 237 -1.05 -6.78 -2.61
N THR A 238 0.12 -6.39 -3.12
CA THR A 238 0.25 -5.87 -4.49
C THR A 238 0.68 -6.99 -5.41
N VAL A 239 -0.03 -7.17 -6.52
CA VAL A 239 0.37 -8.13 -7.55
C VAL A 239 1.64 -7.63 -8.24
N PRO A 240 2.75 -8.41 -8.27
CA PRO A 240 3.99 -7.96 -8.89
C PRO A 240 3.81 -7.67 -10.39
N PRO A 241 4.44 -6.61 -10.93
CA PRO A 241 4.27 -6.24 -12.34
C PRO A 241 4.99 -7.20 -13.31
N ALA A 242 5.93 -8.02 -12.83
CA ALA A 242 6.66 -8.98 -13.65
C ALA A 242 5.74 -10.11 -14.13
N GLU A 243 5.65 -10.34 -15.44
CA GLU A 243 4.72 -11.31 -16.07
C GLU A 243 4.73 -12.69 -15.43
N GLN A 244 5.91 -13.22 -15.08
CA GLN A 244 6.04 -14.54 -14.45
C GLN A 244 5.50 -14.58 -13.01
N LEU A 245 5.34 -13.44 -12.35
CA LEU A 245 4.86 -13.28 -10.97
C LEU A 245 3.44 -12.72 -10.87
N LYS A 246 2.87 -12.18 -11.95
CA LYS A 246 1.52 -11.56 -11.98
C LYS A 246 0.38 -12.45 -11.45
N LYS A 247 0.61 -13.76 -11.36
CA LYS A 247 -0.39 -14.71 -10.88
C LYS A 247 -0.18 -15.15 -9.44
N HIS A 248 0.88 -14.69 -8.77
CA HIS A 248 1.31 -15.16 -7.45
C HIS A 248 1.55 -13.99 -6.50
N LEU A 249 1.25 -14.19 -5.22
CA LEU A 249 1.54 -13.19 -4.19
C LEU A 249 2.84 -13.57 -3.48
N ILE A 250 3.96 -12.89 -3.78
CA ILE A 250 5.28 -13.20 -3.21
C ILE A 250 5.66 -12.35 -1.99
N SER A 251 4.81 -11.36 -1.70
CA SER A 251 4.87 -10.43 -0.58
C SER A 251 3.44 -10.01 -0.24
N VAL A 252 3.09 -10.04 1.04
CA VAL A 252 1.79 -9.66 1.57
C VAL A 252 1.96 -8.97 2.92
N ASP A 253 1.09 -8.02 3.23
CA ASP A 253 0.96 -7.43 4.55
C ASP A 253 -0.27 -8.02 5.25
N VAL A 254 -0.12 -8.55 6.45
CA VAL A 254 -1.24 -8.89 7.33
C VAL A 254 -1.48 -7.73 8.27
N VAL A 255 -2.67 -7.16 8.22
CA VAL A 255 -3.03 -5.96 8.98
C VAL A 255 -4.16 -6.28 9.94
N PHE A 256 -3.96 -6.01 11.22
CA PHE A 256 -4.92 -6.28 12.28
C PHE A 256 -5.78 -5.04 12.56
N ALA A 257 -7.08 -5.24 12.83
CA ALA A 257 -7.99 -4.16 13.20
C ALA A 257 -7.54 -3.44 14.49
N GLU A 258 -6.99 -4.19 15.45
CA GLU A 258 -6.37 -3.67 16.67
C GLU A 258 -4.99 -4.32 16.85
N PRO A 259 -4.01 -3.65 17.49
CA PRO A 259 -2.73 -4.29 17.80
C PRO A 259 -2.91 -5.60 18.57
N VAL A 260 -2.16 -6.64 18.16
CA VAL A 260 -2.19 -7.98 18.77
C VAL A 260 -0.82 -8.35 19.34
N GLY A 261 -0.75 -9.31 20.25
CA GLY A 261 0.54 -9.81 20.73
C GLY A 261 1.35 -10.54 19.65
N GLU A 262 2.67 -10.58 19.80
CA GLU A 262 3.62 -11.19 18.83
C GLU A 262 3.26 -12.62 18.43
N GLU A 263 2.86 -13.48 19.39
CA GLU A 263 2.46 -14.87 19.13
C GLU A 263 1.29 -14.94 18.13
N ARG A 264 0.26 -14.11 18.32
CA ARG A 264 -0.91 -14.05 17.42
C ARG A 264 -0.53 -13.53 16.03
N ALA A 265 0.42 -12.60 15.96
CA ALA A 265 0.94 -12.05 14.70
C ALA A 265 1.77 -13.10 13.95
N GLN A 266 2.64 -13.82 14.65
CA GLN A 266 3.43 -14.91 14.12
C GLN A 266 2.55 -16.06 13.63
N ASP A 267 1.53 -16.46 14.39
CA ASP A 267 0.55 -17.48 13.98
C ASP A 267 -0.16 -17.07 12.69
N ALA A 268 -0.49 -15.78 12.53
CA ALA A 268 -1.07 -15.26 11.30
C ALA A 268 -0.10 -15.41 10.11
N ALA A 269 1.17 -15.05 10.29
CA ALA A 269 2.19 -15.17 9.27
C ALA A 269 2.43 -16.65 8.87
N LEU A 270 2.59 -17.54 9.85
CA LEU A 270 2.78 -18.98 9.63
C LEU A 270 1.56 -19.64 8.98
N SER A 271 0.34 -19.14 9.25
CA SER A 271 -0.87 -19.64 8.57
C SER A 271 -0.84 -19.42 7.05
N LEU A 272 -0.05 -18.46 6.58
CA LEU A 272 0.12 -18.11 5.17
C LEU A 272 1.33 -18.78 4.51
N LEU A 273 2.00 -19.69 5.22
CA LEU A 273 3.16 -20.45 4.76
C LEU A 273 2.86 -21.95 4.79
N PRO A 274 3.65 -22.79 4.08
CA PRO A 274 3.55 -24.23 4.16
C PRO A 274 3.57 -24.75 5.60
N ILE A 275 2.96 -25.91 5.85
CA ILE A 275 2.71 -26.40 7.21
C ILE A 275 3.99 -26.72 7.99
N ASP A 276 5.10 -26.95 7.30
CA ASP A 276 6.42 -27.21 7.88
C ASP A 276 7.18 -25.92 8.23
N ALA A 277 6.61 -24.74 7.97
CA ALA A 277 7.26 -23.46 8.23
C ALA A 277 7.49 -23.22 9.72
N VAL A 278 8.72 -22.85 10.08
CA VAL A 278 9.15 -22.57 11.46
C VAL A 278 9.96 -21.27 11.50
N ALA A 279 9.62 -20.38 12.42
CA ALA A 279 10.43 -19.19 12.71
C ALA A 279 11.71 -19.60 13.45
N GLU A 280 12.86 -19.16 12.97
CA GLU A 280 14.17 -19.54 13.53
C GLU A 280 14.90 -18.38 14.20
N ASP A 281 14.99 -17.24 13.51
CA ASP A 281 15.79 -16.09 13.95
C ASP A 281 14.90 -14.87 14.16
N GLU A 282 15.03 -14.24 15.34
CA GLU A 282 14.41 -12.96 15.65
C GLU A 282 15.49 -11.88 15.70
N THR A 283 15.22 -10.72 15.10
CA THR A 283 16.14 -9.59 15.10
C THR A 283 15.36 -8.29 15.11
N GLU A 284 15.58 -7.47 16.13
CA GLU A 284 15.05 -6.10 16.15
C GLU A 284 15.79 -5.24 15.12
N GLY A 285 15.03 -4.46 14.36
CA GLY A 285 15.52 -3.49 13.39
C GLY A 285 15.11 -2.08 13.76
N THR A 286 15.78 -1.11 13.15
CA THR A 286 15.41 0.31 13.19
C THR A 286 15.31 0.86 11.78
N ASN A 287 14.58 1.96 11.63
CA ASN A 287 14.59 2.69 10.36
C ASN A 287 16.02 3.11 9.98
N PRO A 288 16.35 3.13 8.69
CA PRO A 288 17.65 3.58 8.21
C PRO A 288 17.83 5.09 8.45
N ASP A 289 19.10 5.53 8.51
CA ASP A 289 19.49 6.94 8.72
C ASP A 289 18.88 7.97 7.75
N TRP A 290 18.38 7.51 6.59
CA TRP A 290 17.72 8.37 5.61
C TRP A 290 16.23 8.56 5.86
N SER A 291 15.61 7.70 6.67
CA SER A 291 14.23 7.86 7.11
C SER A 291 14.13 9.05 8.05
N TYR A 292 13.08 9.85 7.88
CA TYR A 292 12.74 10.91 8.83
C TYR A 292 11.90 10.41 10.01
N LEU A 293 11.51 9.13 10.00
CA LEU A 293 10.75 8.49 11.06
C LEU A 293 11.71 7.81 12.05
N GLU A 294 11.53 8.08 13.34
CA GLU A 294 12.15 7.29 14.40
C GLU A 294 11.28 6.05 14.64
N GLY A 295 11.63 4.93 14.02
CA GLY A 295 10.84 3.70 14.07
C GLY A 295 11.67 2.44 14.22
N GLY A 296 11.01 1.37 14.64
CA GLY A 296 11.59 0.04 14.81
C GLY A 296 10.62 -1.08 14.47
N CYS A 297 11.17 -2.27 14.28
CA CYS A 297 10.43 -3.46 13.88
C CYS A 297 11.08 -4.73 14.45
N LEU A 298 10.35 -5.84 14.45
CA LEU A 298 10.90 -7.16 14.73
C LEU A 298 10.89 -7.99 13.45
N ASN A 299 12.06 -8.43 13.01
CA ASN A 299 12.19 -9.35 11.88
C ASN A 299 12.27 -10.80 12.36
N LEU A 300 11.47 -11.66 11.74
CA LEU A 300 11.50 -13.10 11.92
C LEU A 300 11.90 -13.75 10.60
N ASN A 301 13.02 -14.47 10.56
CA ASN A 301 13.32 -15.36 9.44
C ASN A 301 12.63 -16.72 9.67
N ILE A 302 11.98 -17.22 8.62
CA ILE A 302 11.14 -18.41 8.66
C ILE A 302 11.67 -19.42 7.64
N GLN A 303 11.98 -20.63 8.08
CA GLN A 303 12.43 -21.72 7.23
C GLN A 303 11.28 -22.66 6.89
N SER A 304 11.20 -23.11 5.64
CA SER A 304 10.27 -24.16 5.18
C SER A 304 10.90 -24.90 3.99
N GLN A 305 11.03 -26.22 4.09
CA GLN A 305 11.55 -27.05 3.01
C GLN A 305 10.56 -27.08 1.84
N ASP A 306 9.27 -27.13 2.13
CA ASP A 306 8.23 -27.16 1.10
C ASP A 306 8.15 -25.82 0.34
N LEU A 307 8.59 -24.71 0.95
CA LEU A 307 8.58 -23.39 0.31
C LEU A 307 9.49 -23.34 -0.93
N GLU A 308 10.63 -24.05 -0.93
CA GLU A 308 11.53 -24.10 -2.09
C GLU A 308 10.79 -24.62 -3.34
N ASP A 309 9.98 -25.68 -3.17
CA ASP A 309 9.17 -26.27 -4.24
C ASP A 309 8.00 -25.36 -4.67
N VAL A 310 7.39 -24.67 -3.70
CA VAL A 310 6.30 -23.71 -3.97
C VAL A 310 6.82 -22.54 -4.81
N VAL A 311 7.96 -21.96 -4.44
CA VAL A 311 8.57 -20.81 -5.14
C VAL A 311 9.43 -21.20 -6.35
N ALA A 312 9.66 -22.50 -6.57
CA ALA A 312 10.39 -22.99 -7.74
C ALA A 312 9.74 -22.50 -9.05
N GLY A 313 10.54 -21.80 -9.86
CA GLY A 313 10.12 -21.20 -11.13
C GLY A 313 9.55 -19.77 -11.01
N LEU A 314 9.38 -19.24 -9.80
CA LEU A 314 9.02 -17.83 -9.57
C LEU A 314 10.25 -16.94 -9.38
N LYS A 315 11.30 -17.47 -8.73
CA LYS A 315 12.58 -16.79 -8.51
C LYS A 315 13.74 -17.66 -9.01
N GLU A 316 14.78 -17.00 -9.50
CA GLU A 316 16.06 -17.66 -9.79
C GLU A 316 16.74 -17.97 -8.45
N ASN A 317 17.20 -19.22 -8.27
CA ASN A 317 17.72 -19.72 -6.98
C ASN A 317 16.71 -19.57 -5.84
N ALA A 318 15.53 -20.19 -6.00
CA ALA A 318 14.57 -20.34 -4.92
C ALA A 318 15.25 -20.90 -3.68
N GLU A 319 15.01 -20.26 -2.53
CA GLU A 319 15.54 -20.69 -1.25
C GLU A 319 14.38 -21.08 -0.31
N PRO A 320 14.60 -21.98 0.65
CA PRO A 320 13.57 -22.46 1.59
C PRO A 320 13.29 -21.45 2.71
N TRP A 321 13.25 -20.15 2.39
CA TRP A 321 13.15 -19.06 3.35
C TRP A 321 12.01 -18.11 3.03
N ALA A 322 11.37 -17.62 4.08
CA ALA A 322 10.55 -16.43 4.11
C ALA A 322 11.02 -15.54 5.27
N HIS A 323 10.51 -14.32 5.34
CA HIS A 323 10.65 -13.48 6.50
C HIS A 323 9.35 -12.73 6.78
N ALA A 324 9.10 -12.48 8.06
CA ALA A 324 8.00 -11.67 8.55
C ALA A 324 8.57 -10.49 9.33
N VAL A 325 8.21 -9.26 8.95
CA VAL A 325 8.58 -8.05 9.68
C VAL A 325 7.36 -7.54 10.43
N HIS A 326 7.43 -7.51 11.75
CA HIS A 326 6.37 -7.06 12.64
C HIS A 326 6.54 -5.57 12.95
N TYR A 327 5.47 -4.81 12.76
CA TYR A 327 5.41 -3.38 13.02
C TYR A 327 4.31 -3.08 14.05
N SER A 328 4.65 -2.30 15.07
CA SER A 328 3.69 -1.92 16.13
C SER A 328 2.65 -0.92 15.66
N ASP A 329 3.07 0.05 14.84
CA ASP A 329 2.20 1.13 14.34
C ASP A 329 2.07 1.10 12.80
N GLY A 330 2.51 0.01 12.16
CA GLY A 330 2.54 -0.12 10.70
C GLY A 330 3.85 0.34 10.06
N ALA A 331 3.90 0.21 8.74
CA ALA A 331 5.04 0.57 7.90
C ALA A 331 4.64 1.43 6.70
N THR A 332 5.53 2.31 6.30
CA THR A 332 5.41 3.15 5.10
C THR A 332 6.57 2.89 4.14
N ALA A 333 6.58 3.57 2.99
CA ALA A 333 7.73 3.55 2.09
C ALA A 333 8.99 4.16 2.74
N ASP A 334 8.82 4.93 3.81
CA ASP A 334 9.88 5.59 4.56
C ASP A 334 10.32 4.77 5.79
N GLY A 335 9.75 3.59 6.03
CA GLY A 335 10.07 2.71 7.16
C GLY A 335 8.94 2.58 8.18
N ALA A 336 9.26 2.04 9.36
CA ALA A 336 8.34 1.87 10.48
C ALA A 336 7.85 3.24 11.01
N VAL A 337 6.55 3.31 11.32
CA VAL A 337 5.89 4.55 11.78
C VAL A 337 6.24 4.93 13.22
N GLY A 338 6.65 3.95 14.04
CA GLY A 338 6.97 4.14 15.45
C GLY A 338 7.88 3.04 15.99
N PRO A 339 8.28 3.12 17.28
CA PRO A 339 9.12 2.11 17.90
C PRO A 339 8.40 0.77 17.99
N TYR A 340 9.17 -0.32 17.96
CA TYR A 340 8.61 -1.63 18.24
C TYR A 340 8.27 -1.79 19.73
N THR A 341 7.07 -2.26 20.04
CA THR A 341 6.54 -2.37 21.41
C THR A 341 6.15 -3.80 21.82
N GLY A 342 6.15 -4.75 20.89
CA GLY A 342 5.64 -6.11 21.08
C GLY A 342 4.13 -6.27 20.91
N GLU A 343 3.39 -5.17 20.75
CA GLU A 343 2.05 -5.19 20.15
C GLU A 343 2.19 -4.92 18.66
N VAL A 344 1.54 -5.71 17.81
CA VAL A 344 1.76 -5.75 16.36
C VAL A 344 0.47 -5.36 15.64
N LYS A 345 0.53 -4.30 14.85
CA LYS A 345 -0.56 -3.82 13.99
C LYS A 345 -0.45 -4.36 12.56
N GLN A 346 0.78 -4.54 12.08
CA GLN A 346 1.06 -5.02 10.72
C GLN A 346 2.20 -6.04 10.72
N VAL A 347 2.08 -7.07 9.88
CA VAL A 347 3.15 -8.01 9.54
C VAL A 347 3.39 -7.96 8.05
N SER A 348 4.60 -7.57 7.62
CA SER A 348 4.99 -7.71 6.22
C SER A 348 5.67 -9.07 6.00
N LEU A 349 5.04 -9.96 5.24
CA LEU A 349 5.48 -11.32 4.99
C LEU A 349 5.94 -11.46 3.54
N SER A 350 7.18 -11.88 3.33
CA SER A 350 7.78 -12.01 1.99
C SER A 350 8.65 -13.24 1.84
N THR A 351 8.81 -13.71 0.60
CA THR A 351 9.70 -14.83 0.26
C THR A 351 11.17 -14.40 0.23
N GLY A 352 12.07 -15.26 0.71
CA GLY A 352 13.50 -15.02 0.90
C GLY A 352 13.84 -14.68 2.34
N ARG A 353 15.14 -14.69 2.66
CA ARG A 353 15.64 -14.29 3.98
C ARG A 353 15.82 -12.77 4.05
N ASN A 354 15.52 -12.18 5.20
CA ASN A 354 15.88 -10.79 5.47
C ASN A 354 17.16 -10.80 6.33
N GLU A 355 18.29 -10.60 5.66
CA GLU A 355 19.59 -10.57 6.30
C GLU A 355 19.96 -9.13 6.68
N PRO A 356 20.55 -8.92 7.87
CA PRO A 356 21.12 -7.63 8.22
C PRO A 356 22.16 -7.21 7.16
N THR A 357 22.28 -5.90 6.95
CA THR A 357 23.33 -5.34 6.10
C THR A 357 24.73 -5.65 6.67
N ASP A 358 25.79 -5.40 5.88
CA ASP A 358 27.18 -5.57 6.33
C ASP A 358 27.54 -4.79 7.61
N SER A 359 26.78 -3.74 7.96
CA SER A 359 26.94 -2.99 9.22
C SER A 359 26.28 -3.67 10.42
N GLY A 360 25.52 -4.74 10.20
CA GLY A 360 24.72 -5.44 11.22
C GLY A 360 23.34 -4.85 11.43
N ASP A 361 22.97 -3.80 10.69
CA ASP A 361 21.68 -3.14 10.81
C ASP A 361 20.66 -3.84 9.91
N LEU A 362 19.54 -4.26 10.48
CA LEU A 362 18.37 -4.70 9.75
C LEU A 362 17.43 -3.51 9.60
N THR A 363 17.14 -3.14 8.34
CA THR A 363 16.28 -2.00 8.04
C THR A 363 14.82 -2.41 8.08
N CYS A 364 14.08 -1.68 8.91
CA CYS A 364 12.66 -1.44 8.71
C CYS A 364 12.48 -0.46 7.53
#